data_AF-A0A971WP35-F1
#
_entry.id   AF-A0A971WP35-F1
#
_cell.length_a   1.000
_cell.length_b   1.000
_cell.length_c   1.000
_cell.angle_alpha   90.00
_cell.angle_beta   90.00
_cell.angle_gamma   90.00
#
_symmetry.space_group_name_H-M   'P 1'
#
loop_
_entity.id
_entity.type
_entity.pdbx_description
1 polymer ?
#
loop_
_entity_poly.entity_id
_entity_poly.type
_entity_poly.pdbx_seq_one_letter_code
_entity_poly.pdbx_strand_id
1 'polypeptide(L)' 'MTGYKTTEAQRRAARAWEERNPETKNYSRAKSNARTFARKYAKNREEIEELLQIFDNENSNAINKDLSK' A
#
# COMPACT_ATOMS: atom_id res chain seq x y z
N MET A 1 -15.46 -17.97 18.29
CA MET A 1 -14.61 -17.21 17.35
C MET A 1 -14.12 -18.20 16.29
N THR A 2 -14.67 -18.14 15.07
CA THR A 2 -14.44 -19.16 14.03
C THR A 2 -13.05 -18.99 13.42
N GLY A 3 -12.13 -19.86 13.80
CA GLY A 3 -10.78 -19.92 13.21
C GLY A 3 -10.86 -20.46 11.78
N TYR A 4 -10.98 -19.58 10.80
CA TYR A 4 -10.87 -19.96 9.40
C TYR A 4 -9.42 -20.40 9.12
N LYS A 5 -9.17 -21.71 9.18
CA LYS A 5 -7.91 -22.29 8.69
C LYS A 5 -7.93 -22.17 7.17
N THR A 6 -7.21 -21.20 6.61
CA THR A 6 -6.90 -21.20 5.17
C THR A 6 -6.28 -22.56 4.82
N THR A 7 -6.86 -23.26 3.87
CA THR A 7 -6.30 -24.52 3.38
C THR A 7 -5.01 -24.25 2.60
N GLU A 8 -4.11 -25.22 2.53
CA GLU A 8 -2.90 -25.12 1.70
C GLU A 8 -3.23 -24.80 0.23
N ALA A 9 -4.36 -25.31 -0.28
CA ALA A 9 -4.86 -25.00 -1.60
C ALA A 9 -5.18 -23.51 -1.77
N GLN A 10 -5.86 -22.89 -0.80
CA GLN A 10 -6.17 -21.45 -0.83
C GLN A 10 -4.89 -20.60 -0.77
N ARG A 11 -3.90 -21.00 0.04
CA ARG A 11 -2.60 -20.31 0.11
C ARG A 11 -1.87 -20.37 -1.22
N ARG A 12 -1.84 -21.54 -1.89
CA ARG A 12 -1.23 -21.70 -3.21
C ARG A 12 -1.96 -20.88 -4.28
N ALA A 13 -3.29 -20.88 -4.27
CA ALA A 13 -4.09 -20.08 -5.19
C ALA A 13 -3.83 -18.58 -5.02
N ALA A 14 -3.77 -18.09 -3.78
CA ALA A 14 -3.45 -16.69 -3.50
C ALA A 14 -2.04 -16.32 -3.97
N ARG A 15 -1.03 -17.18 -3.74
CA ARG A 15 0.33 -16.97 -4.24
C ARG A 15 0.39 -16.95 -5.77
N ALA A 16 -0.27 -17.90 -6.43
CA ALA A 16 -0.30 -17.95 -7.90
C ALA A 16 -0.99 -16.71 -8.49
N TRP A 17 -2.05 -16.21 -7.85
CA TRP A 17 -2.69 -14.95 -8.25
C TRP A 17 -1.75 -13.77 -8.06
N GLU A 18 -1.06 -13.69 -6.91
CA GLU A 18 -0.07 -12.66 -6.62
C GLU A 18 1.11 -12.65 -7.62
N GLU A 19 1.58 -13.82 -8.04
CA GLU A 19 2.64 -13.96 -9.05
C GLU A 19 2.20 -13.49 -10.44
N ARG A 20 0.93 -13.73 -10.79
CA ARG A 20 0.35 -13.29 -12.08
C ARG A 20 -0.03 -11.80 -12.09
N ASN A 21 -0.21 -11.18 -10.93
CA ASN A 21 -0.66 -9.78 -10.79
C ASN A 21 0.31 -8.94 -9.95
N PRO A 22 1.58 -8.80 -10.39
CA PRO A 22 2.63 -8.15 -9.60
C PRO A 22 2.31 -6.68 -9.30
N GLU A 23 1.75 -5.93 -10.25
CA GLU A 23 1.42 -4.51 -10.06
C GLU A 23 0.34 -4.31 -9.00
N THR A 24 -0.78 -5.01 -9.12
CA THR A 24 -1.90 -4.96 -8.16
C THR A 24 -1.46 -5.37 -6.76
N LYS A 25 -0.62 -6.41 -6.68
CA LYS A 25 -0.01 -6.86 -5.43
C LYS A 25 0.86 -5.77 -4.81
N ASN A 26 1.77 -5.19 -5.60
CA ASN A 26 2.68 -4.16 -5.12
C ASN A 26 1.92 -2.92 -4.64
N TYR A 27 0.93 -2.47 -5.42
CA TYR A 27 0.04 -1.37 -5.04
C TYR A 27 -0.67 -1.66 -3.70
N SER A 28 -1.29 -2.83 -3.57
CA SER A 28 -2.06 -3.19 -2.38
C SER A 28 -1.18 -3.33 -1.13
N ARG A 29 0.03 -3.88 -1.29
CA ARG A 29 1.03 -3.98 -0.22
C ARG A 29 1.53 -2.61 0.20
N ALA A 30 1.97 -1.78 -0.73
CA ALA A 30 2.45 -0.42 -0.44
C ALA A 30 1.37 0.40 0.30
N LYS A 31 0.12 0.37 -0.19
CA LYS A 31 -1.00 1.06 0.45
C LYS A 31 -1.29 0.57 1.86
N SER A 32 -1.21 -0.74 2.09
CA SER A 32 -1.45 -1.34 3.41
C SER A 32 -0.30 -1.03 4.38
N ASN A 33 0.93 -1.00 3.89
CA ASN A 33 2.11 -0.64 4.66
C ASN A 33 2.07 0.83 5.07
N ALA A 34 1.78 1.76 4.16
CA ALA A 34 1.63 3.18 4.46
C ALA A 34 0.57 3.43 5.55
N ARG A 35 -0.59 2.77 5.45
CA ARG A 35 -1.63 2.83 6.49
C ARG A 35 -1.17 2.28 7.82
N THR A 36 -0.38 1.21 7.80
CA THR A 36 0.13 0.59 9.03
C THR A 36 1.17 1.47 9.68
N PHE A 37 2.05 2.08 8.89
CA PHE A 37 3.02 3.07 9.34
C PHE A 37 2.31 4.22 10.06
N ALA A 38 1.36 4.88 9.39
CA ALA A 38 0.62 5.99 9.97
C ALA A 38 -0.18 5.63 11.23
N ARG A 39 -0.72 4.40 11.30
CA ARG A 39 -1.54 3.97 12.45
C ARG A 39 -0.71 3.55 13.67
N LYS A 40 0.45 2.92 13.44
CA LYS A 40 1.15 2.16 14.50
C LYS A 40 2.60 2.57 14.73
N TYR A 41 3.27 3.14 13.74
CA TYR A 41 4.72 3.33 13.78
C TYR A 41 5.13 4.79 13.74
N ALA A 42 4.35 5.66 13.10
CA ALA A 42 4.62 7.09 13.10
C ALA A 42 4.67 7.62 14.53
N LYS A 43 5.79 8.23 14.89
CA LYS A 43 6.07 8.72 16.24
C LYS A 43 5.53 10.13 16.45
N ASN A 44 5.48 10.91 15.40
CA ASN A 44 4.99 12.28 15.39
C ASN A 44 4.31 12.60 14.06
N ARG A 45 3.74 13.80 13.97
CA ARG A 45 3.03 14.28 12.78
C ARG A 45 3.98 14.59 11.62
N GLU A 46 5.20 15.04 11.93
CA GLU A 46 6.21 15.45 10.95
C GLU A 46 6.61 14.28 10.03
N GLU A 47 6.74 13.06 10.54
CA GLU A 47 7.01 11.86 9.74
C GLU A 47 5.92 11.58 8.68
N ILE A 48 4.67 11.97 8.93
CA ILE A 48 3.57 11.83 7.96
C ILE A 48 3.60 12.97 6.95
N GLU A 49 3.95 14.17 7.39
CA GLU A 49 4.09 15.34 6.52
C GLU A 49 5.24 15.16 5.53
N GLU A 50 6.34 14.53 5.93
CA GLU A 50 7.43 14.13 5.03
C GLU A 50 6.92 13.20 3.91
N LEU A 51 6.09 12.21 4.24
CA LEU A 51 5.49 11.32 3.24
C LEU A 51 4.56 12.07 2.27
N LEU A 52 3.86 13.09 2.74
CA LEU A 52 3.03 13.95 1.89
C LEU A 52 3.90 14.80 0.96
N GLN A 53 5.00 15.38 1.45
CA GLN A 53 5.94 16.13 0.63
C GLN A 53 6.56 15.27 -0.47
N ILE A 54 6.96 14.02 -0.16
CA ILE A 54 7.44 13.07 -1.16
C ILE A 54 6.36 12.81 -2.21
N PHE A 55 5.10 12.63 -1.78
CA PHE A 55 3.99 12.45 -2.72
C PHE A 55 3.81 13.66 -3.64
N ASP A 56 3.78 14.88 -3.10
CA ASP A 56 3.53 16.09 -3.88
C ASP A 56 4.68 16.40 -4.86
N ASN A 57 5.93 16.14 -4.45
CA ASN A 57 7.12 16.50 -5.23
C ASN A 57 7.56 15.42 -6.23
N GLU A 58 7.39 14.13 -5.90
CA GLU A 58 7.97 13.03 -6.68
C GLU A 58 6.91 12.18 -7.39
N ASN A 59 5.66 12.18 -6.91
CA ASN A 59 4.62 11.36 -7.53
C ASN A 59 4.07 12.07 -8.77
N SER A 60 4.31 11.47 -9.94
CA SER A 60 3.78 11.99 -11.22
C SER A 60 2.26 12.16 -11.20
N ASN A 61 1.51 11.37 -10.42
CA ASN A 61 0.05 11.53 -10.30
C ASN A 61 -0.36 12.80 -9.52
N ALA A 62 0.49 13.30 -8.62
CA ALA A 62 0.26 14.55 -7.90
C ALA A 62 0.55 15.74 -8.82
N ILE A 63 1.73 15.74 -9.43
CA ILE A 63 2.22 16.80 -10.34
C ILE A 63 1.24 17.02 -11.51
N ASN A 64 0.77 15.94 -12.15
CA ASN A 64 -0.14 16.06 -13.29
C ASN A 64 -1.54 16.57 -12.91
N LYS A 65 -1.93 16.46 -11.63
CA LYS A 65 -3.24 16.94 -11.16
C LYS A 65 -3.28 18.46 -11.12
N ASP A 66 -2.17 19.11 -10.82
CA ASP A 66 -2.08 20.57 -10.74
C ASP A 66 -1.99 21.25 -12.12
N LEU A 67 -1.55 20.54 -13.16
CA LEU A 67 -1.54 21.02 -14.55
C LEU A 67 -2.91 20.91 -15.26
N SER A 68 -3.90 20.29 -14.60
CA SER A 68 -5.25 20.08 -15.17
C SER A 68 -6.31 21.07 -14.66
N LYS A 69 -5.91 22.11 -13.94
CA LYS A 69 -6.75 23.22 -13.46
C LYS A 69 -6.48 24.49 -14.26
#